data_AF-A0A218WR92-F1
#
_entry.id   AF-A0A218WR92-F1
#
_cell.length_a   1.000
_cell.length_b   1.000
_cell.length_c   1.000
_cell.angle_alpha   90.00
_cell.angle_beta   90.00
_cell.angle_gamma   90.00
#
_symmetry.space_group_name_H-M   'P 1'
#
loop_
_entity.id
_entity.type
_entity.pdbx_description
1 polymer ?
#
loop_
_entity_poly.entity_id
_entity_poly.type
_entity_poly.pdbx_seq_one_letter_code
_entity_poly.pdbx_strand_id
1 'polypeptide(L)'
;MNISIGSPPFQITRTLDSNVVFTWTQCDGCFGFAGPVFDPSRSSTYQDISCSLSESKSLPNAKCDHTSGKICQYGETHTGGTFTGGNAARDTVSLMSTSGKLISFPKIIIGCGHKNGSPCNHSTSGIIMLGPDRISLLSQMGQVVANKFSYSMVPQFIPKKPSKLHFGDSATVKGPGVVSTPLARDPDMYFLTLEGISLGQKI
;
A
#
# COMPACT_ATOMS: atom_id res chain seq x y z
N MET A 1 -4.18 -7.09 -5.67
CA MET A 1 -2.99 -6.78 -6.49
C MET A 1 -1.89 -7.76 -6.14
N ASN A 2 -1.15 -8.28 -7.12
CA ASN A 2 -0.02 -9.17 -6.88
C ASN A 2 1.26 -8.33 -6.87
N ILE A 3 2.01 -8.39 -5.78
CA ILE A 3 3.34 -7.79 -5.64
C ILE A 3 4.30 -8.84 -5.08
N SER A 4 5.60 -8.60 -5.15
CA SER A 4 6.56 -9.43 -4.43
C SER A 4 7.32 -8.59 -3.39
N ILE A 5 7.63 -9.18 -2.25
CA ILE A 5 8.43 -8.55 -1.20
C ILE A 5 9.65 -9.43 -0.93
N GLY A 6 10.79 -8.80 -0.65
CA GLY A 6 12.00 -9.47 -0.21
C GLY A 6 12.96 -9.89 -1.32
N SER A 7 14.12 -10.38 -0.89
CA SER A 7 15.16 -10.96 -1.74
C SER A 7 15.58 -12.32 -1.17
N PRO A 8 15.25 -13.45 -1.83
CA PRO A 8 14.56 -13.57 -3.11
C PRO A 8 13.08 -13.09 -3.07
N PRO A 9 12.49 -12.70 -4.22
CA PRO A 9 11.12 -12.19 -4.26
C PRO A 9 10.07 -13.20 -3.77
N PHE A 10 9.29 -12.81 -2.77
CA PHE A 10 8.17 -13.58 -2.24
C PHE A 10 6.84 -12.94 -2.68
N GLN A 11 6.07 -13.66 -3.50
CA GLN A 11 4.84 -13.12 -4.07
C GLN A 11 3.70 -13.11 -3.05
N ILE A 12 3.03 -11.96 -2.96
CA ILE A 12 1.86 -11.75 -2.12
C ILE A 12 0.72 -11.11 -2.91
N THR A 13 -0.51 -11.48 -2.54
CA THR A 13 -1.73 -10.85 -3.05
C THR A 13 -2.34 -10.02 -1.95
N ARG A 14 -2.49 -8.72 -2.17
CA ARG A 14 -2.96 -7.76 -1.17
C ARG A 14 -4.05 -6.84 -1.72
N THR A 15 -4.85 -6.30 -0.81
CA THR A 15 -5.90 -5.33 -1.16
C THR A 15 -5.25 -3.99 -1.46
N LEU A 16 -5.75 -3.33 -2.50
CA LEU A 16 -5.39 -1.95 -2.80
C LEU A 16 -6.37 -1.04 -2.08
N ASP A 17 -5.88 -0.14 -1.26
CA ASP A 17 -6.73 0.83 -0.57
C ASP A 17 -6.08 2.22 -0.64
N SER A 18 -6.84 3.19 -1.12
CA SER A 18 -6.40 4.59 -1.21
C SER A 18 -6.64 5.38 0.08
N ASN A 19 -7.36 4.80 1.05
CA ASN A 19 -7.82 5.46 2.27
C ASN A 19 -7.08 4.97 3.53
N VAL A 20 -6.07 4.10 3.37
CA VAL A 20 -5.15 3.72 4.45
C VAL A 20 -3.91 4.58 4.42
N VAL A 21 -3.19 4.66 5.54
CA VAL A 21 -2.01 5.54 5.66
C VAL A 21 -0.70 4.75 5.56
N PHE A 22 -0.76 3.40 5.51
CA PHE A 22 0.45 2.60 5.51
C PHE A 22 0.35 1.27 4.75
N THR A 23 1.42 0.92 4.03
CA THR A 23 1.54 -0.40 3.37
C THR A 23 2.06 -1.44 4.36
N TRP A 24 1.34 -2.54 4.56
CA TRP A 24 1.76 -3.61 5.48
C TRP A 24 1.43 -5.00 4.96
N THR A 25 2.15 -6.01 5.46
CA THR A 25 1.92 -7.43 5.20
C THR A 25 1.97 -8.25 6.48
N GLN A 26 1.21 -9.35 6.53
CA GLN A 26 1.31 -10.34 7.61
C GLN A 26 2.72 -10.94 7.66
N CYS A 27 3.35 -10.89 8.83
CA CYS A 27 4.65 -11.51 9.09
C CYS A 27 4.62 -12.62 10.15
N ASP A 28 3.72 -12.53 11.13
CA ASP A 28 3.59 -13.52 12.19
C ASP A 28 2.13 -13.68 12.62
N GLY A 29 1.73 -14.87 13.07
CA GLY A 29 0.39 -15.19 13.54
C GLY A 29 -0.59 -15.65 12.46
N CYS A 30 -1.56 -16.48 12.86
CA CYS A 30 -2.64 -16.98 12.01
C CYS A 30 -3.93 -16.23 12.32
N PHE A 31 -4.18 -15.12 11.63
CA PHE A 31 -5.41 -14.35 11.77
C PHE A 31 -6.32 -14.59 10.55
N GLY A 32 -7.00 -15.75 10.56
CA GLY A 32 -8.15 -16.04 9.68
C GLY A 32 -7.91 -16.17 8.18
N PHE A 33 -6.68 -16.00 7.67
CA PHE A 33 -6.36 -16.04 6.23
C PHE A 33 -5.54 -17.28 5.85
N ALA A 34 -5.97 -17.99 4.80
CA ALA A 34 -5.31 -19.17 4.24
C ALA A 34 -4.34 -18.83 3.09
N GLY A 35 -3.47 -17.83 3.28
CA GLY A 35 -2.50 -17.49 2.25
C GLY A 35 -1.13 -17.09 2.81
N PRO A 36 -0.19 -16.77 1.92
CA PRO A 36 1.23 -16.73 2.25
C PRO A 36 1.55 -15.64 3.29
N VAL A 37 2.15 -16.07 4.40
CA VAL A 37 2.77 -15.22 5.42
C VAL A 37 4.21 -14.95 5.01
N PHE A 38 4.60 -13.68 5.03
CA PHE A 38 5.96 -13.28 4.67
C PHE A 38 6.88 -13.50 5.86
N ASP A 39 7.92 -14.32 5.72
CA ASP A 39 8.93 -14.54 6.76
C ASP A 39 10.11 -13.58 6.55
N PRO A 40 10.30 -12.57 7.41
CA PRO A 40 11.38 -11.59 7.29
C PRO A 40 12.77 -12.21 7.27
N SER A 41 12.98 -13.32 7.99
CA SER A 41 14.29 -13.97 8.11
C SER A 41 14.78 -14.56 6.79
N ARG A 42 13.88 -14.75 5.83
CA ARG A 42 14.17 -15.31 4.50
C ARG A 42 14.52 -14.26 3.46
N SER A 43 14.41 -12.97 3.79
CA SER A 43 14.74 -11.87 2.90
C SER A 43 16.09 -11.26 3.29
N SER A 44 17.06 -11.32 2.37
CA SER A 44 18.38 -10.71 2.57
C SER A 44 18.36 -9.19 2.53
N THR A 45 17.25 -8.57 2.11
CA THR A 45 17.08 -7.11 2.04
C THR A 45 16.18 -6.55 3.12
N TYR A 46 15.62 -7.40 3.99
CA TYR A 46 14.82 -6.96 5.12
C TYR A 46 15.68 -6.26 6.17
N GLN A 47 15.21 -5.11 6.63
CA GLN A 47 15.87 -4.35 7.68
C GLN A 47 14.84 -3.63 8.55
N ASP A 48 14.81 -3.92 9.85
CA ASP A 48 14.01 -3.17 10.81
C ASP A 48 14.40 -1.68 10.83
N ILE A 49 13.40 -0.81 10.94
CA ILE A 49 13.61 0.63 11.10
C ILE A 49 14.01 0.91 12.54
N SER A 50 15.15 1.58 12.71
CA SER A 50 15.56 2.06 14.03
C SER A 50 14.68 3.23 14.49
N CYS A 51 14.29 3.23 15.76
CA CYS A 51 13.57 4.34 16.39
C CYS A 51 14.30 5.68 16.33
N SER A 52 15.63 5.67 16.24
CA SER A 52 16.45 6.88 16.14
C SER A 52 16.35 7.58 14.77
N LEU A 53 15.78 6.91 13.75
CA LEU A 53 15.67 7.47 12.40
C LEU A 53 14.49 8.43 12.32
N SER A 54 14.61 9.48 11.50
CA SER A 54 13.53 10.46 11.30
C SER A 54 12.27 9.84 10.71
N GLU A 55 12.41 8.79 9.90
CA GLU A 55 11.31 8.08 9.27
C GLU A 55 10.36 7.42 10.27
N SER A 56 10.84 7.08 11.48
CA SER A 56 9.99 6.53 12.54
C SER A 56 8.86 7.49 12.94
N LYS A 57 9.10 8.81 12.83
CA LYS A 57 8.15 9.86 13.19
C LYS A 57 7.01 9.99 12.19
N SER A 58 7.18 9.48 10.97
CA SER A 58 6.16 9.50 9.92
C SER A 58 5.25 8.28 9.96
N LEU A 59 5.53 7.29 10.81
CA LEU A 59 4.76 6.06 10.87
C LEU A 59 3.54 6.19 11.81
N PRO A 60 2.43 5.50 11.49
CA PRO A 60 1.22 5.57 12.29
C PRO A 60 1.44 4.98 13.68
N ASN A 61 1.08 5.76 14.71
CA ASN A 61 1.23 5.42 16.13
C ASN A 61 2.60 4.80 16.48
N ALA A 62 3.68 5.35 15.93
CA ALA A 62 5.02 4.84 16.09
C ALA A 62 5.43 4.72 17.56
N LYS A 63 5.93 3.56 17.95
CA LYS A 63 6.48 3.27 19.30
C LYS A 63 7.79 2.53 19.17
N CYS A 64 8.62 2.59 20.20
CA CYS A 64 9.81 1.75 20.27
C CYS A 64 9.50 0.48 21.03
N ASP A 65 10.08 -0.63 20.57
CA ASP A 65 9.96 -1.90 21.27
C ASP A 65 10.48 -1.74 22.72
N HIS A 66 9.72 -2.26 23.68
CA HIS A 66 10.05 -2.10 25.09
C HIS A 66 11.31 -2.88 25.51
N THR A 67 11.75 -3.84 24.72
CA THR A 67 12.83 -4.77 25.07
C THR A 67 14.21 -4.24 24.68
N SER A 68 14.36 -3.72 23.45
CA SER A 68 15.63 -3.16 22.99
C SER A 68 15.62 -1.64 22.86
N GLY A 69 14.44 -1.01 22.75
CA GLY A 69 14.27 0.42 22.47
C GLY A 69 14.78 0.83 21.09
N LYS A 70 15.13 -0.14 20.23
CA LYS A 70 15.81 0.08 18.96
C LYS A 70 14.86 -0.07 17.79
N ILE A 71 13.89 -0.98 17.85
CA ILE A 71 13.02 -1.28 16.71
C ILE A 71 11.78 -0.39 16.78
N CYS A 72 11.50 0.31 15.68
CA CYS A 72 10.28 1.06 15.52
C CYS A 72 9.12 0.12 15.20
N GLN A 73 8.07 0.20 16.00
CA GLN A 73 6.80 -0.48 15.82
C GLN A 73 5.75 0.52 15.34
N TYR A 74 4.90 0.08 14.42
CA TYR A 74 3.75 0.85 13.95
C TYR A 74 2.45 0.25 14.51
N GLY A 75 1.41 1.06 14.55
CA GLY A 75 0.06 0.62 14.88
C GLY A 75 -0.98 1.45 14.14
N GLU A 76 -1.94 0.78 13.50
CA GLU A 76 -3.00 1.45 12.76
C GLU A 76 -4.34 0.79 13.09
N THR A 77 -5.34 1.61 13.41
CA THR A 77 -6.72 1.18 13.63
C THR A 77 -7.56 1.78 12.53
N HIS A 78 -8.26 0.94 11.78
CA HIS A 78 -9.16 1.37 10.73
C HIS A 78 -10.59 1.45 11.25
N THR A 79 -11.45 2.12 10.47
CA THR A 79 -12.90 2.15 10.72
C THR A 79 -13.48 0.73 10.73
N GLY A 80 -14.43 0.48 11.63
CA GLY A 80 -14.99 -0.87 11.82
C GLY A 80 -14.24 -1.77 12.80
N GLY A 81 -13.25 -1.24 13.53
CA GLY A 81 -12.55 -1.95 14.63
C GLY A 81 -11.45 -2.90 14.17
N THR A 82 -11.08 -2.86 12.88
CA THR A 82 -9.94 -3.60 12.37
C THR A 82 -8.64 -2.87 12.72
N PHE A 83 -7.57 -3.60 12.98
CA PHE A 83 -6.29 -3.00 13.34
C PHE A 83 -5.12 -3.85 12.85
N THR A 84 -3.96 -3.21 12.70
CA THR A 84 -2.68 -3.85 12.42
C THR A 84 -1.61 -3.25 13.30
N GLY A 85 -0.64 -4.06 13.70
CA GLY A 85 0.53 -3.60 14.43
C GLY A 85 1.66 -4.60 14.37
N GLY A 86 2.89 -4.08 14.39
CA GLY A 86 4.09 -4.87 14.30
C GLY A 86 5.32 -4.01 14.03
N ASN A 87 6.36 -4.59 13.47
CA ASN A 87 7.61 -3.88 13.21
C ASN A 87 7.50 -3.08 11.91
N ALA A 88 8.03 -1.86 11.92
CA ALA A 88 8.28 -1.11 10.70
C ALA A 88 9.64 -1.51 10.16
N ALA A 89 9.71 -1.81 8.87
CA ALA A 89 10.91 -2.29 8.22
C ALA A 89 11.06 -1.70 6.83
N ARG A 90 12.25 -1.83 6.26
CA ARG A 90 12.51 -1.63 4.84
C ARG A 90 12.75 -2.98 4.20
N ASP A 91 12.24 -3.16 2.99
CA ASP A 91 12.59 -4.30 2.15
C ASP A 91 12.49 -3.93 0.66
N THR A 92 12.83 -4.87 -0.21
CA THR A 92 12.65 -4.75 -1.65
C THR A 92 11.21 -5.11 -2.02
N VAL A 93 10.49 -4.19 -2.64
CA VAL A 93 9.18 -4.47 -3.26
C VAL A 93 9.38 -4.61 -4.76
N SER A 94 8.75 -5.60 -5.38
CA SER A 94 8.85 -5.82 -6.82
C SER A 94 7.48 -5.95 -7.48
N LEU A 95 7.37 -5.36 -8.67
CA LEU A 95 6.15 -5.34 -9.49
C LEU A 95 6.44 -5.92 -10.87
N MET A 96 5.48 -6.66 -11.41
CA MET A 96 5.57 -7.12 -12.79
C MET A 96 5.20 -5.97 -13.74
N SER A 97 6.09 -5.62 -14.66
CA SER A 97 5.79 -4.64 -15.70
C SER A 97 4.83 -5.21 -16.74
N THR A 98 4.28 -4.32 -17.57
CA THR A 98 3.49 -4.70 -18.75
C THR A 98 4.29 -5.49 -19.80
N SER A 99 5.61 -5.42 -19.77
CA SER A 99 6.51 -6.22 -20.62
C SER A 99 6.87 -7.58 -20.01
N GLY A 100 6.31 -7.94 -18.86
CA GLY A 100 6.60 -9.20 -18.16
C GLY A 100 7.93 -9.19 -17.42
N LYS A 101 8.57 -8.03 -17.27
CA LYS A 101 9.82 -7.88 -16.51
C LYS A 101 9.49 -7.55 -15.05
N LEU A 102 10.14 -8.24 -14.12
CA LEU A 102 10.09 -7.88 -12.71
C LEU A 102 10.92 -6.60 -12.48
N ILE A 103 10.28 -5.55 -11.99
CA ILE A 103 10.91 -4.29 -11.59
C ILE A 103 10.97 -4.26 -10.06
N SER A 104 12.17 -4.06 -9.51
CA SER A 104 12.41 -4.05 -8.07
C SER A 104 12.71 -2.65 -7.56
N PHE A 105 12.11 -2.32 -6.43
CA PHE A 105 12.24 -1.06 -5.71
C PHE A 105 12.84 -1.39 -4.34
N PRO A 106 14.14 -1.11 -4.11
CA PRO A 106 14.78 -1.40 -2.85
C PRO A 106 14.41 -0.37 -1.78
N LYS A 107 14.58 -0.76 -0.51
CA LYS A 107 14.42 0.13 0.66
C LYS A 107 13.02 0.74 0.81
N ILE A 108 11.99 0.03 0.36
CA ILE A 108 10.60 0.42 0.56
C ILE A 108 10.23 0.11 2.02
N ILE A 109 9.80 1.14 2.72
CA ILE A 109 9.20 1.10 4.04
C ILE A 109 7.87 0.34 3.97
N ILE A 110 7.77 -0.71 4.78
CA ILE A 110 6.60 -1.58 4.92
C ILE A 110 6.35 -1.89 6.40
N GLY A 111 5.10 -2.21 6.71
CA GLY A 111 4.70 -2.80 7.98
C GLY A 111 4.80 -4.31 7.96
N CYS A 112 5.49 -4.86 8.95
CA CYS A 112 5.55 -6.29 9.23
C CYS A 112 4.59 -6.61 10.37
N GLY A 113 3.36 -6.98 10.03
CA GLY A 113 2.26 -7.12 10.98
C GLY A 113 2.36 -8.41 11.79
N HIS A 114 2.43 -8.28 13.11
CA HIS A 114 2.46 -9.39 14.08
C HIS A 114 1.13 -9.53 14.84
N LYS A 115 0.36 -8.44 14.94
CA LYS A 115 -0.95 -8.39 15.60
C LYS A 115 -1.93 -7.71 14.67
N ASN A 116 -2.77 -8.50 14.02
CA ASN A 116 -3.75 -7.99 13.07
C ASN A 116 -5.14 -8.44 13.53
N GLY A 117 -6.01 -7.49 13.84
CA GLY A 117 -7.39 -7.74 14.19
C GLY A 117 -8.31 -7.42 13.02
N SER A 118 -9.11 -8.38 12.61
CA SER A 118 -10.29 -8.16 11.77
C SER A 118 -11.40 -9.10 12.24
N PRO A 119 -12.68 -8.72 12.15
CA PRO A 119 -13.75 -9.69 12.07
C PRO A 119 -13.36 -10.77 11.03
N CYS A 120 -13.45 -12.04 11.40
CA CYS A 120 -12.91 -13.22 10.70
C CYS A 120 -13.45 -13.47 9.28
N ASN A 121 -14.17 -12.51 8.71
CA ASN A 121 -14.93 -12.54 7.48
C ASN A 121 -14.42 -11.52 6.43
N HIS A 122 -13.31 -10.81 6.69
CA HIS A 122 -12.66 -9.94 5.70
C HIS A 122 -11.32 -10.50 5.22
N SER A 123 -11.16 -10.57 3.90
CA SER A 123 -10.16 -11.39 3.19
C SER A 123 -8.77 -10.74 3.02
N THR A 124 -8.26 -9.97 3.98
CA THR A 124 -7.08 -9.11 3.74
C THR A 124 -5.89 -9.46 4.65
N SER A 125 -4.83 -10.03 4.08
CA SER A 125 -3.54 -10.32 4.74
C SER A 125 -2.49 -9.19 4.65
N GLY A 126 -2.97 -7.99 4.34
CA GLY A 126 -2.19 -6.78 4.18
C GLY A 126 -2.80 -5.84 3.14
N ILE A 127 -2.32 -4.60 3.15
CA ILE A 127 -2.87 -3.50 2.36
C ILE A 127 -1.72 -2.77 1.65
N ILE A 128 -1.96 -2.38 0.40
CA ILE A 128 -1.06 -1.53 -0.38
C ILE A 128 -1.68 -0.15 -0.48
N MET A 129 -0.97 0.84 0.03
CA MET A 129 -1.36 2.24 -0.01
C MET A 129 -0.78 2.94 -1.24
N LEU A 130 -1.63 3.66 -1.98
CA LEU A 130 -1.21 4.52 -3.10
C LEU A 130 -1.55 6.00 -2.89
N GLY A 131 -1.79 6.44 -1.64
CA GLY A 131 -2.07 7.83 -1.29
C GLY A 131 -0.90 8.80 -1.57
N PRO A 132 -1.14 10.12 -1.44
CA PRO A 132 -0.12 11.14 -1.66
C PRO A 132 0.95 11.20 -0.56
N ASP A 133 0.76 10.52 0.58
CA ASP A 133 1.70 10.56 1.69
C ASP A 133 3.10 10.03 1.31
N ARG A 134 4.13 10.53 1.98
CA ARG A 134 5.53 10.20 1.73
C ARG A 134 5.86 8.72 1.95
N ILE A 135 5.15 8.03 2.84
CA ILE A 135 5.37 6.61 3.13
C ILE A 135 4.48 5.70 2.27
N SER A 136 3.65 6.25 1.38
CA SER A 136 2.87 5.44 0.45
C SER A 136 3.78 4.70 -0.54
N LEU A 137 3.33 3.55 -1.06
CA LEU A 137 4.13 2.80 -2.03
C LEU A 137 4.42 3.65 -3.28
N LEU A 138 3.45 4.46 -3.72
CA LEU A 138 3.60 5.34 -4.87
C LEU A 138 4.72 6.35 -4.68
N SER A 139 4.71 7.07 -3.55
CA SER A 139 5.70 8.09 -3.22
C SER A 139 7.10 7.49 -3.04
N GLN A 140 7.18 6.28 -2.49
CA GLN A 140 8.45 5.58 -2.28
C GLN A 140 9.04 5.00 -3.57
N MET A 141 8.21 4.58 -4.54
CA MET A 141 8.66 4.28 -5.91
C MET A 141 9.14 5.55 -6.64
N GLY A 142 8.60 6.71 -6.24
CA GLY A 142 9.15 8.03 -6.53
C GLY A 142 9.28 8.33 -8.01
N GLN A 143 10.42 8.87 -8.40
CA GLN A 143 10.67 9.33 -9.77
C GLN A 143 10.67 8.19 -10.80
N VAL A 144 10.88 6.94 -10.40
CA VAL A 144 10.81 5.79 -11.32
C VAL A 144 9.42 5.69 -11.96
N VAL A 145 8.38 6.09 -11.23
CA VAL A 145 6.99 6.11 -11.70
C VAL A 145 6.42 7.52 -11.78
N ALA A 146 7.26 8.55 -11.65
CA ALA A 146 6.89 9.97 -11.61
C ALA A 146 5.71 10.29 -10.67
N ASN A 147 5.51 9.50 -9.60
CA ASN A 147 4.34 9.53 -8.71
C ASN A 147 2.98 9.51 -9.44
N LYS A 148 2.91 8.85 -10.61
CA LYS A 148 1.69 8.72 -11.40
C LYS A 148 1.18 7.28 -11.36
N PHE A 149 -0.12 7.13 -11.15
CA PHE A 149 -0.81 5.88 -11.34
C PHE A 149 -2.20 6.10 -11.95
N SER A 150 -2.74 5.08 -12.60
CA SER A 150 -4.13 5.05 -13.04
C SER A 150 -4.66 3.64 -12.97
N TYR A 151 -5.97 3.51 -12.75
CA TYR A 151 -6.61 2.20 -12.62
C TYR A 151 -7.89 2.11 -13.43
N SER A 152 -8.18 0.92 -13.90
CA SER A 152 -9.46 0.54 -14.49
C SER A 152 -9.99 -0.65 -13.71
N MET A 153 -10.93 -0.38 -12.80
CA MET A 153 -11.56 -1.39 -11.97
C MET A 153 -12.66 -2.09 -12.76
N VAL A 154 -12.63 -3.42 -12.75
CA VAL A 154 -13.72 -4.24 -13.26
C VAL A 154 -14.72 -4.47 -12.12
N PRO A 155 -16.03 -4.36 -12.37
CA PRO A 155 -17.03 -4.66 -11.35
C PRO A 155 -16.89 -6.08 -10.81
N GLN A 156 -17.00 -6.22 -9.48
CA GLN A 156 -16.78 -7.48 -8.75
C GLN A 156 -17.65 -8.66 -9.22
N PHE A 157 -18.81 -8.38 -9.81
CA PHE A 157 -19.74 -9.38 -10.32
C PHE A 157 -19.37 -9.95 -11.70
N ILE A 158 -18.32 -9.43 -12.35
CA ILE A 158 -17.81 -9.97 -13.62
C ILE A 158 -16.70 -10.98 -13.31
N PRO A 159 -16.96 -12.30 -13.43
CA PRO A 159 -15.98 -13.31 -13.06
C PRO A 159 -14.77 -13.30 -14.01
N LYS A 160 -13.59 -13.58 -13.45
CA LYS A 160 -12.33 -13.89 -14.17
C LYS A 160 -11.74 -12.77 -15.03
N LYS A 161 -12.15 -11.51 -14.87
CA LYS A 161 -11.54 -10.38 -15.58
C LYS A 161 -10.72 -9.51 -14.61
N PRO A 162 -9.38 -9.45 -14.74
CA PRO A 162 -8.56 -8.64 -13.83
C PRO A 162 -8.74 -7.15 -14.09
N SER A 163 -8.80 -6.36 -13.01
CA SER A 163 -8.60 -4.91 -13.06
C SER A 163 -7.20 -4.56 -13.53
N LYS A 164 -7.03 -3.39 -14.13
CA LYS A 164 -5.72 -2.87 -14.56
C LYS A 164 -5.26 -1.76 -13.65
N LEU A 165 -3.96 -1.74 -13.35
CA LEU A 165 -3.27 -0.68 -12.63
C LEU A 165 -1.99 -0.36 -13.41
N HIS A 166 -1.80 0.91 -13.72
CA HIS A 166 -0.67 1.43 -14.46
C HIS A 166 0.09 2.43 -13.60
N PHE A 167 1.42 2.46 -13.77
CA PHE A 167 2.32 3.41 -13.11
C PHE A 167 3.14 4.17 -14.16
N GLY A 168 3.66 5.35 -13.79
CA GLY A 168 4.55 6.12 -14.66
C GLY A 168 3.84 6.66 -15.90
N ASP A 169 4.55 6.70 -17.03
CA ASP A 169 4.01 7.29 -18.25
C ASP A 169 2.80 6.53 -18.80
N SER A 170 2.75 5.21 -18.58
CA SER A 170 1.58 4.38 -18.92
C SER A 170 0.33 4.70 -18.10
N ALA A 171 0.47 5.43 -17.00
CA ALA A 171 -0.68 5.89 -16.23
C ALA A 171 -1.43 7.05 -16.90
N THR A 172 -0.81 7.74 -17.87
CA THR A 172 -1.42 8.90 -18.53
C THR A 172 -2.53 8.46 -19.47
N VAL A 173 -3.79 8.74 -19.10
CA VAL A 173 -4.95 8.44 -19.94
C VAL A 173 -5.05 9.49 -21.06
N LYS A 174 -5.18 9.03 -22.31
CA LYS A 174 -5.29 9.87 -23.50
C LYS A 174 -6.41 9.36 -24.40
N GLY A 175 -7.06 10.25 -25.13
CA GLY A 175 -8.08 9.91 -26.12
C GLY A 175 -9.31 10.80 -26.07
N PRO A 176 -10.28 10.59 -26.98
CA PRO A 176 -11.53 11.32 -27.00
C PRO A 176 -12.29 11.17 -25.67
N GLY A 177 -12.83 12.27 -25.14
CA GLY A 177 -13.64 12.28 -23.91
C GLY A 177 -12.83 12.25 -22.61
N VAL A 178 -11.50 12.25 -22.66
CA VAL A 178 -10.67 12.42 -21.46
C VAL A 178 -10.78 13.86 -20.97
N VAL A 179 -11.11 14.01 -19.69
CA VAL A 179 -11.17 15.30 -18.98
C VAL A 179 -10.27 15.26 -17.76
N SER A 180 -9.85 16.44 -17.29
CA SER A 180 -9.00 16.59 -16.11
C SER A 180 -9.56 17.65 -15.18
N THR A 181 -9.39 17.44 -13.88
CA THR A 181 -9.64 18.43 -12.84
C THR A 181 -8.43 18.48 -11.90
N PRO A 182 -8.05 19.65 -11.36
CA PRO A 182 -6.99 19.74 -10.38
C PRO A 182 -7.28 18.90 -9.13
N LEU A 183 -6.28 18.17 -8.65
CA LEU A 183 -6.33 17.57 -7.32
C LEU A 183 -6.17 18.67 -6.27
N ALA A 184 -7.08 18.69 -5.29
CA ALA A 184 -6.93 19.55 -4.12
C ALA A 184 -5.73 19.06 -3.28
N ARG A 185 -5.00 20.00 -2.68
CA ARG A 185 -3.82 19.68 -1.88
C ARG A 185 -4.24 19.14 -0.53
N ASP A 186 -3.86 17.90 -0.27
CA ASP A 186 -3.98 17.26 1.03
C ASP A 186 -2.81 16.26 1.18
N PRO A 187 -2.19 16.17 2.37
CA PRO A 187 -1.04 15.29 2.58
C PRO A 187 -1.41 13.81 2.62
N ASP A 188 -2.66 13.47 2.95
CA ASP A 188 -3.05 12.11 3.34
C ASP A 188 -3.96 11.44 2.29
N MET A 189 -4.82 12.21 1.62
CA MET A 189 -5.86 11.69 0.72
C MET A 189 -5.97 12.46 -0.60
N TYR A 190 -6.58 11.83 -1.60
CA TYR A 190 -6.88 12.47 -2.88
C TYR A 190 -8.24 13.17 -2.84
N PHE A 191 -8.23 14.50 -2.86
CA PHE A 191 -9.45 15.32 -2.92
C PHE A 191 -9.62 16.01 -4.26
N LEU A 192 -10.87 16.30 -4.59
CA LEU A 192 -11.29 17.10 -5.74
C LEU A 192 -12.25 18.18 -5.26
N THR A 193 -12.23 19.32 -5.95
CA THR A 193 -13.24 20.37 -5.75
C THR A 193 -14.52 19.97 -6.48
N LEU A 194 -15.60 19.76 -5.73
CA LEU A 194 -16.93 19.53 -6.29
C LEU A 194 -17.69 20.86 -6.31
N GLU A 195 -18.01 21.35 -7.51
CA GLU A 195 -18.70 22.63 -7.68
C GLU A 195 -20.22 22.50 -7.51
N GLY A 196 -20.80 21.37 -7.90
CA GLY A 196 -22.22 21.12 -7.81
C GLY A 196 -22.60 19.71 -8.24
N ILE A 197 -23.82 19.30 -7.90
CA ILE A 197 -24.41 18.01 -8.30
C ILE A 197 -25.75 18.32 -8.95
N SER A 198 -25.87 18.07 -10.25
CA SER A 198 -27.14 18.22 -10.96
C SER A 198 -27.93 16.91 -10.95
N LEU A 199 -29.24 16.99 -10.72
CA LEU A 199 -30.16 15.87 -10.87
C LEU A 199 -31.19 16.18 -11.97
N GLY A 200 -31.11 15.45 -13.08
CA GLY A 200 -31.89 15.76 -14.29
C GLY A 200 -31.40 17.05 -14.94
N GLN A 201 -32.31 17.99 -15.23
CA GLN A 201 -31.99 19.30 -15.81
C GLN A 201 -31.84 20.42 -14.76
N LYS A 202 -31.83 20.08 -13.46
CA LYS A 202 -31.65 21.06 -12.39
C LYS A 202 -30.27 20.90 -11.77
N ILE A 203 -29.54 22.00 -11.74
CA ILE A 203 -28.29 22.19 -11.00
C ILE A 203 -28.66 22.60 -9.58
#